data_AF-A0A6C0KKL1-F1
#
_entry.id   AF-A0A6C0KKL1-F1
#
_cell.length_a   1.000
_cell.length_b   1.000
_cell.length_c   1.000
_cell.angle_alpha   90.00
_cell.angle_beta   90.00
_cell.angle_gamma   90.00
#
_symmetry.space_group_name_H-M   'P 1'
#
loop_
_entity.id
_entity.type
_entity.pdbx_description
1 polymer ?
#
loop_
_entity_poly.entity_id
_entity_poly.type
_entity_poly.pdbx_seq_one_letter_code
_entity_poly.pdbx_strand_id
1 'polypeptide(L)'
;MPSKPKKAFIYDGKPYPYQRFMLRLLDLSLLGIYFLFFCIFFAIGVEYILIDIFGRIPINTFFLILELCAYTASIMMLSYIIRNIVEVIPFPFDKLYGYEHSRISELKGGAILAFAIIVFMKNFKNKLHMLIHDHFKILEHS
;
A
#
# COMPACT_ATOMS: atom_id res chain seq x y z
N MET A 1 30.36 -33.06 -0.20
CA MET A 1 29.60 -31.90 -0.71
C MET A 1 28.12 -32.10 -0.39
N PRO A 2 27.52 -31.34 0.53
CA PRO A 2 26.08 -31.40 0.73
C PRO A 2 25.37 -30.72 -0.45
N SER A 3 24.49 -31.47 -1.10
CA SER A 3 23.66 -31.03 -2.23
C SER A 3 22.69 -29.94 -1.77
N LYS A 4 22.69 -28.80 -2.49
CA LYS A 4 21.70 -27.74 -2.29
C LYS A 4 20.29 -28.32 -2.48
N PRO A 5 19.34 -28.09 -1.56
CA PRO A 5 17.96 -28.53 -1.80
C PRO A 5 17.41 -27.77 -3.01
N LYS A 6 17.09 -28.52 -4.07
CA LYS A 6 16.27 -28.03 -5.19
C LYS A 6 15.00 -27.43 -4.58
N LYS A 7 14.65 -26.20 -4.96
CA LYS A 7 13.37 -25.56 -4.58
C LYS A 7 12.24 -26.49 -5.02
N ALA A 8 11.78 -27.32 -4.11
CA ALA A 8 10.73 -28.29 -4.35
C ALA A 8 9.44 -27.50 -4.58
N PHE A 9 8.83 -27.66 -5.75
CA PHE A 9 7.40 -27.44 -5.88
C PHE A 9 6.75 -28.40 -4.89
N ILE A 10 6.27 -27.85 -3.77
CA ILE A 10 5.51 -28.60 -2.77
C ILE A 10 4.22 -29.05 -3.46
N TYR A 11 4.22 -30.27 -4.00
CA TYR A 11 3.03 -30.93 -4.51
C TYR A 11 2.22 -31.40 -3.29
N ASP A 12 1.23 -30.60 -2.91
CA ASP A 12 0.44 -30.73 -1.67
C ASP A 12 -0.56 -31.92 -1.70
N GLY A 13 -0.37 -32.91 -2.58
CA GLY A 13 -1.24 -34.10 -2.71
C GLY A 13 -2.69 -33.84 -3.14
N LYS A 14 -3.10 -32.58 -3.35
CA LYS A 14 -4.47 -32.19 -3.70
C LYS A 14 -4.68 -32.21 -5.23
N PRO A 15 -5.84 -32.67 -5.71
CA PRO A 15 -6.13 -32.70 -7.15
C PRO A 15 -6.18 -31.27 -7.73
N TYR A 16 -5.72 -31.13 -8.98
CA TYR A 16 -5.74 -29.91 -9.82
C TYR A 16 -4.80 -28.73 -9.45
N PRO A 17 -3.46 -28.89 -9.62
CA PRO A 17 -2.49 -27.84 -9.29
C PRO A 17 -2.61 -26.57 -10.16
N TYR A 18 -2.87 -26.72 -11.46
CA TYR A 18 -2.96 -25.59 -12.40
C TYR A 18 -4.19 -24.71 -12.16
N GLN A 19 -5.35 -25.32 -11.90
CA GLN A 19 -6.60 -24.61 -11.63
C GLN A 19 -6.49 -23.78 -10.34
N ARG A 20 -5.86 -24.34 -9.29
CA ARG A 20 -5.55 -23.62 -8.04
C ARG A 20 -4.62 -22.42 -8.28
N PHE A 21 -3.63 -22.56 -9.15
CA PHE A 21 -2.73 -21.46 -9.50
C PHE A 21 -3.46 -20.34 -10.25
N MET A 22 -4.32 -20.68 -11.22
CA MET A 22 -5.14 -19.70 -11.93
C MET A 22 -6.11 -18.97 -11.00
N LEU A 23 -6.76 -19.70 -10.08
CA LEU A 23 -7.62 -19.10 -9.05
C LEU A 23 -6.85 -18.13 -8.16
N ARG A 24 -5.63 -18.48 -7.77
CA ARG A 24 -4.76 -17.60 -6.98
C ARG A 24 -4.40 -16.30 -7.72
N LEU A 25 -4.11 -16.38 -9.03
CA LEU A 25 -3.83 -15.19 -9.83
C LEU A 25 -5.07 -14.31 -10.00
N LEU A 26 -6.23 -14.93 -10.20
CA LEU A 26 -7.50 -14.22 -10.32
C LEU A 26 -7.89 -13.53 -9.01
N ASP A 27 -7.68 -14.20 -7.89
CA ASP A 27 -7.90 -13.63 -6.57
C ASP A 27 -6.98 -12.43 -6.32
N LEU A 28 -5.69 -12.59 -6.63
CA LEU A 28 -4.73 -11.50 -6.49
C LEU A 28 -5.08 -10.28 -7.35
N SER A 29 -5.57 -10.49 -8.58
CA SER A 29 -5.97 -9.36 -9.44
C SER A 29 -7.22 -8.66 -8.92
N LEU A 30 -8.22 -9.41 -8.44
CA LEU A 30 -9.42 -8.87 -7.79
C LEU A 30 -9.06 -8.07 -6.54
N LEU A 31 -8.17 -8.63 -5.71
CA LEU A 31 -7.66 -8.00 -4.50
C LEU A 31 -6.95 -6.67 -4.81
N GLY A 32 -6.11 -6.65 -5.85
CA GLY A 32 -5.44 -5.44 -6.33
C GLY A 32 -6.43 -4.36 -6.77
N ILE A 33 -7.52 -4.74 -7.43
CA ILE A 33 -8.60 -3.82 -7.82
C ILE A 33 -9.28 -3.22 -6.57
N TYR A 34 -9.63 -4.04 -5.57
CA TYR A 34 -10.20 -3.54 -4.32
C TYR A 34 -9.26 -2.56 -3.61
N PHE A 35 -7.99 -2.93 -3.48
CA PHE A 35 -6.99 -2.05 -2.89
C PHE A 35 -6.89 -0.71 -3.63
N LEU A 36 -6.91 -0.73 -4.96
CA LEU A 36 -6.86 0.50 -5.76
C LEU A 36 -8.06 1.42 -5.44
N PHE A 37 -9.28 0.89 -5.43
CA PHE A 37 -10.47 1.69 -5.14
C PHE A 37 -10.45 2.27 -3.72
N PHE A 38 -10.12 1.46 -2.72
CA PHE A 38 -10.01 1.94 -1.34
C PHE A 38 -8.90 2.98 -1.20
N CYS A 39 -7.72 2.74 -1.77
CA CYS A 39 -6.61 3.69 -1.73
C CYS A 39 -6.98 5.05 -2.31
N ILE A 40 -7.64 5.10 -3.47
CA ILE A 40 -8.04 6.37 -4.08
C ILE A 40 -9.03 7.10 -3.18
N PHE A 41 -10.06 6.40 -2.69
CA PHE A 41 -11.08 7.00 -1.84
C PHE A 41 -10.48 7.59 -0.55
N PHE A 42 -9.67 6.79 0.15
CA PHE A 42 -9.04 7.21 1.40
C PHE A 42 -7.95 8.27 1.19
N ALA A 43 -7.18 8.20 0.11
CA ALA A 43 -6.17 9.21 -0.21
C ALA A 43 -6.80 10.58 -0.42
N ILE A 44 -7.89 10.66 -1.19
CA ILE A 44 -8.63 11.91 -1.41
C ILE A 44 -9.21 12.43 -0.09
N GLY A 45 -9.82 11.55 0.72
CA GLY A 45 -10.39 11.92 2.00
C GLY A 45 -9.35 12.49 2.97
N VAL A 46 -8.21 11.82 3.12
CA VAL A 46 -7.13 12.26 3.99
C VAL A 46 -6.47 13.53 3.46
N GLU A 47 -6.25 13.63 2.15
CA GLU A 47 -5.72 14.85 1.54
C GLU A 47 -6.64 16.05 1.80
N TYR A 48 -7.96 15.89 1.69
CA TYR A 48 -8.90 16.96 2.02
C TYR A 48 -8.82 17.40 3.49
N ILE A 49 -8.79 16.42 4.42
CA ILE A 49 -8.70 16.69 5.86
C ILE A 49 -7.38 17.39 6.22
N LEU A 50 -6.25 16.93 5.71
CA LEU A 50 -4.94 17.52 6.01
C LEU A 50 -4.79 18.93 5.42
N ILE A 51 -5.35 19.20 4.23
CA ILE A 51 -5.37 20.55 3.66
C ILE A 51 -6.17 21.51 4.54
N ASP A 52 -7.30 21.07 5.07
CA ASP A 52 -8.15 21.90 5.92
C ASP A 52 -7.43 22.27 7.24
N ILE A 53 -6.69 21.32 7.82
CA ILE A 53 -5.96 21.52 9.08
C ILE A 53 -4.71 22.38 8.90
N PHE A 54 -3.87 22.07 7.91
CA PHE A 54 -2.53 22.66 7.77
C PHE A 54 -2.45 23.76 6.70
N GLY A 55 -3.46 23.86 5.83
CA GLY A 55 -3.46 24.80 4.72
C GLY A 55 -2.56 24.38 3.55
N ARG A 56 -2.63 25.17 2.46
CA ARG A 56 -1.89 24.88 1.22
C ARG A 56 -0.42 25.26 1.28
N ILE A 57 -0.08 26.35 1.98
CA ILE A 57 1.25 26.95 1.97
C ILE A 57 1.84 26.85 3.38
N PRO A 58 3.00 26.20 3.55
CA PRO A 58 3.67 26.12 4.85
C PRO A 58 4.23 27.50 5.24
N ILE A 59 4.16 27.83 6.53
CA ILE A 59 4.65 29.12 7.06
C ILE A 59 6.16 29.06 7.34
N ASN A 60 6.70 27.88 7.68
CA ASN A 60 8.08 27.70 8.08
C ASN A 60 8.59 26.29 7.72
N THR A 61 9.90 26.11 7.52
CA THR A 61 10.50 24.81 7.15
C THR A 61 10.32 23.75 8.23
N PHE A 62 10.42 24.12 9.51
CA PHE A 62 10.13 23.19 10.61
C PHE A 62 8.67 22.71 10.60
N PHE A 63 7.74 23.63 10.31
CA PHE A 63 6.32 23.30 10.20
C PHE A 63 6.05 22.39 8.99
N LEU A 64 6.76 22.61 7.87
CA LEU A 64 6.69 21.74 6.69
C LEU A 64 7.14 20.30 7.00
N ILE A 65 8.21 20.13 7.77
CA ILE A 65 8.70 18.81 8.20
C ILE A 65 7.66 18.13 9.11
N LEU A 66 7.12 18.85 10.09
CA LEU A 66 6.08 18.34 10.98
C LEU A 66 4.83 17.91 10.20
N GLU A 67 4.43 18.71 9.22
CA GLU A 67 3.31 18.39 8.35
C GLU A 67 3.58 17.11 7.54
N LEU A 68 4.76 16.97 6.93
CA LEU A 68 5.15 15.73 6.23
C LEU A 68 5.15 14.51 7.16
N CYS A 69 5.54 14.66 8.43
CA CYS A 69 5.40 13.60 9.43
C CYS A 69 3.92 13.26 9.69
N ALA A 70 3.03 14.25 9.76
CA ALA A 70 1.60 14.02 9.92
C ALA A 70 0.98 13.30 8.71
N TYR A 71 1.39 13.66 7.48
CA TYR A 71 1.00 12.96 6.27
C TYR A 71 1.43 11.49 6.29
N THR A 72 2.71 11.22 6.61
CA THR A 72 3.23 9.85 6.63
C THR A 72 2.58 9.00 7.73
N ALA A 73 2.33 9.57 8.91
CA ALA A 73 1.57 8.90 9.97
C ALA A 73 0.14 8.54 9.52
N SER A 74 -0.54 9.47 8.85
CA SER A 74 -1.89 9.26 8.33
C SER A 74 -1.93 8.16 7.27
N ILE A 75 -0.93 8.12 6.38
CA ILE A 75 -0.79 7.06 5.36
C ILE A 75 -0.59 5.68 6.01
N MET A 76 0.23 5.60 7.05
CA MET A 76 0.45 4.34 7.78
C MET A 76 -0.81 3.87 8.50
N MET A 77 -1.56 4.79 9.11
CA MET A 77 -2.85 4.49 9.75
C MET A 77 -3.88 4.03 8.72
N LEU A 78 -3.98 4.69 7.56
CA LEU A 78 -4.85 4.27 6.46
C LEU A 78 -4.49 2.90 5.92
N SER A 79 -3.21 2.61 5.72
CA SER A 79 -2.75 1.31 5.27
C SER A 79 -3.22 0.19 6.21
N TYR A 80 -3.17 0.43 7.52
CA TYR A 80 -3.70 -0.52 8.51
C TYR A 80 -5.22 -0.70 8.41
N ILE A 81 -5.97 0.40 8.27
CA ILE A 81 -7.44 0.35 8.16
C ILE A 81 -7.88 -0.38 6.89
N ILE A 82 -7.33 0.00 5.73
CA ILE A 82 -7.66 -0.61 4.43
C ILE A 82 -7.32 -2.11 4.46
N ARG A 83 -6.20 -2.48 5.07
CA ARG A 83 -5.83 -3.90 5.24
C ARG A 83 -6.90 -4.66 6.02
N ASN A 84 -7.37 -4.12 7.15
CA ASN A 84 -8.41 -4.78 7.94
C ASN A 84 -9.74 -4.89 7.17
N ILE A 85 -10.10 -3.88 6.37
CA ILE A 85 -11.32 -3.91 5.55
C ILE A 85 -11.20 -4.98 4.47
N VAL A 86 -10.07 -5.01 3.76
CA VAL A 86 -9.85 -5.94 2.63
C VAL A 86 -9.68 -7.38 3.12
N GLU A 87 -9.08 -7.62 4.29
CA GLU A 87 -8.98 -8.96 4.91
C GLU A 87 -10.37 -9.58 5.23
N VAL A 88 -11.41 -8.75 5.40
CA VAL A 88 -12.78 -9.21 5.71
C VAL A 88 -13.57 -9.56 4.45
N ILE A 89 -13.18 -9.09 3.27
CA ILE A 89 -13.91 -9.33 2.02
C ILE A 89 -13.74 -10.81 1.62
N PRO A 90 -14.79 -11.64 1.69
CA PRO A 90 -14.67 -13.04 1.30
C PRO A 90 -14.53 -13.14 -0.23
N PHE A 91 -13.56 -13.91 -0.69
CA PHE A 91 -13.39 -14.15 -2.13
C PHE A 91 -14.55 -14.99 -2.68
N PRO A 92 -15.19 -14.60 -3.80
CA PRO A 92 -16.35 -15.31 -4.34
C PRO A 92 -16.08 -16.76 -4.75
N PHE A 93 -14.82 -17.12 -5.02
CA PHE A 93 -14.41 -18.49 -5.32
C PHE A 93 -13.62 -19.15 -4.17
N ASP A 94 -13.82 -18.68 -2.93
CA ASP A 94 -13.23 -19.32 -1.75
C ASP A 94 -13.75 -20.76 -1.59
N LYS A 95 -12.88 -21.68 -1.17
CA LYS A 95 -13.11 -23.14 -1.06
C LYS A 95 -13.30 -23.92 -2.38
N LEU A 96 -13.36 -23.26 -3.55
CA LEU A 96 -13.34 -23.97 -4.83
C LEU A 96 -11.99 -24.66 -5.04
N TYR A 97 -12.01 -25.94 -5.40
CA TYR A 97 -10.82 -26.79 -5.58
C TYR A 97 -9.88 -26.86 -4.36
N GLY A 98 -10.40 -26.61 -3.15
CA GLY A 98 -9.61 -26.59 -1.91
C GLY A 98 -8.60 -25.43 -1.84
N TYR A 99 -8.92 -24.32 -2.50
CA TYR A 99 -8.25 -23.03 -2.36
C TYR A 99 -8.76 -22.31 -1.11
N GLU A 100 -7.85 -21.80 -0.29
CA GLU A 100 -8.16 -21.04 0.92
C GLU A 100 -7.68 -19.60 0.73
N HIS A 101 -8.63 -18.68 0.62
CA HIS A 101 -8.38 -17.24 0.46
C HIS A 101 -7.56 -16.67 1.64
N SER A 102 -7.79 -17.19 2.85
CA SER A 102 -7.11 -16.76 4.09
C SER A 102 -5.58 -16.92 4.08
N ARG A 103 -4.98 -17.63 3.11
CA ARG A 103 -3.55 -17.97 3.08
C ARG A 103 -2.70 -17.04 2.23
N ILE A 104 -3.28 -15.99 1.64
CA ILE A 104 -2.54 -15.06 0.77
C ILE A 104 -1.69 -14.12 1.64
N SER A 105 -0.38 -14.35 1.63
CA SER A 105 0.61 -13.54 2.35
C SER A 105 0.69 -12.09 1.88
N GLU A 106 0.14 -11.78 0.70
CA GLU A 106 0.19 -10.46 0.07
C GLU A 106 -0.76 -9.46 0.76
N LEU A 107 -1.82 -9.94 1.42
CA LEU A 107 -2.62 -9.16 2.37
C LEU A 107 -1.79 -8.60 3.54
N LYS A 108 -0.65 -9.23 3.86
CA LYS A 108 0.22 -8.81 4.96
C LYS A 108 1.17 -7.65 4.62
N GLY A 109 1.29 -7.30 3.34
CA GLY A 109 2.24 -6.30 2.84
C GLY A 109 1.79 -4.85 3.03
N GLY A 110 1.66 -4.37 4.27
CA GLY A 110 1.21 -2.99 4.56
C GLY A 110 2.10 -1.87 3.97
N ALA A 111 3.38 -2.15 3.72
CA ALA A 111 4.30 -1.20 3.09
C ALA A 111 3.95 -0.94 1.61
N ILE A 112 3.60 -1.98 0.85
CA ILE A 112 3.22 -1.86 -0.57
C ILE A 112 1.96 -0.99 -0.69
N LEU A 113 1.02 -1.16 0.25
CA LEU A 113 -0.20 -0.39 0.32
C LEU A 113 0.07 1.09 0.64
N ALA A 114 0.97 1.38 1.59
CA ALA A 114 1.39 2.73 1.89
C ALA A 114 2.02 3.44 0.66
N PHE A 115 2.86 2.73 -0.11
CA PHE A 115 3.41 3.25 -1.36
C PHE A 115 2.32 3.55 -2.39
N ALA A 116 1.31 2.68 -2.52
CA ALA A 116 0.19 2.91 -3.42
C ALA A 116 -0.59 4.17 -3.04
N ILE A 117 -0.84 4.41 -1.75
CA ILE A 117 -1.54 5.62 -1.25
C ILE A 117 -0.73 6.88 -1.57
N ILE A 118 0.58 6.87 -1.32
CA ILE A 118 1.48 8.02 -1.59
C ILE A 118 1.42 8.44 -3.08
N VAL A 119 1.25 7.48 -4.00
CA VAL A 119 1.15 7.78 -5.44
C VAL A 119 -0.07 8.65 -5.75
N PHE A 120 -1.16 8.56 -4.99
CA PHE A 120 -2.38 9.33 -5.26
C PHE A 120 -2.44 10.69 -4.54
N MET A 121 -1.67 10.89 -3.47
CA MET A 121 -1.67 12.14 -2.70
C MET A 121 -0.85 13.24 -3.40
N LYS A 122 -1.49 14.25 -3.97
CA LYS A 122 -0.81 15.29 -4.77
C LYS A 122 -0.09 16.31 -3.88
N ASN A 123 -0.73 16.77 -2.81
CA ASN A 123 -0.18 17.79 -1.92
C ASN A 123 0.98 17.28 -1.08
N PHE A 124 0.98 16.00 -0.71
CA PHE A 124 2.14 15.39 -0.09
C PHE A 124 3.38 15.51 -1.00
N LYS A 125 3.23 15.17 -2.29
CA LYS A 125 4.32 15.29 -3.27
C LYS A 125 4.76 16.75 -3.46
N ASN A 126 3.81 17.68 -3.52
CA ASN A 126 4.12 19.11 -3.68
C ASN A 126 4.92 19.64 -2.49
N LYS A 127 4.53 19.32 -1.26
CA LYS A 127 5.22 19.74 -0.03
C LYS A 127 6.60 19.08 0.09
N LEU A 128 6.72 17.82 -0.32
CA LEU A 128 8.01 17.12 -0.37
C LEU A 128 8.94 17.75 -1.42
N HIS A 129 8.41 18.13 -2.59
CA HIS A 129 9.17 18.85 -3.60
C HIS A 129 9.62 20.23 -3.11
N MET A 130 8.75 20.98 -2.40
CA MET A 130 9.13 22.25 -1.76
C MET A 130 10.29 22.08 -0.79
N LEU A 131 10.23 21.06 0.07
CA LEU A 131 11.30 20.79 1.03
C LEU A 131 12.63 20.49 0.33
N ILE A 132 12.62 19.62 -0.69
CA ILE A 132 13.84 19.27 -1.44
C ILE A 132 14.42 20.49 -2.15
N HIS A 133 13.58 21.27 -2.82
CA HIS A 133 14.00 22.45 -3.57
C HIS A 133 14.57 23.54 -2.65
N ASP A 134 13.93 23.82 -1.51
CA ASP A 134 14.43 24.79 -0.53
C ASP A 134 15.78 24.36 0.07
N HIS A 135 15.95 23.07 0.36
CA HIS A 135 17.25 22.55 0.82
C HIS A 135 18.34 22.65 -0.26
N PHE A 136 18.02 22.45 -1.53
CA PHE A 136 18.99 22.58 -2.63
C PHE A 136 19.45 24.03 -2.81
N LYS A 137 18.53 24.99 -2.66
CA LYS A 137 18.83 26.42 -2.77
C LYS A 137 19.72 26.95 -1.63
N ILE A 138 19.62 26.35 -0.44
CA ILE A 138 20.49 26.66 0.71
C ILE A 138 21.93 26.17 0.46
N LEU A 139 22.09 25.05 -0.26
CA LEU A 139 23.40 24.46 -0.60
C LEU A 139 24.12 25.17 -1.75
N GLU A 140 23.41 25.81 -2.68
CA GLU A 140 24.04 26.64 -3.74
C GLU A 140 24.51 28.02 -3.26
N HIS A 141 24.00 28.48 -2.11
CA HIS A 141 24.35 29.79 -1.52
C HIS A 141 25.34 29.72 -0.35
N SER A 142 25.88 28.53 -0.03
CA SER A 142 26.92 28.31 0.99
C SER A 142 28.27 27.98 0.35
#